data_AF-A0A1F5YTP1-F1
#
_entry.id   AF-A0A1F5YTP1-F1
#
_cell.length_a   1.000
_cell.length_b   1.000
_cell.length_c   1.000
_cell.angle_alpha   90.00
_cell.angle_beta   90.00
_cell.angle_gamma   90.00
#
_symmetry.space_group_name_H-M   'P 1'
#
loop_
_entity.id
_entity.type
_entity.pdbx_description
1 polymer ?
#
loop_
_entity_poly.entity_id
_entity_poly.type
_entity_poly.pdbx_seq_one_letter_code
_entity_poly.pdbx_strand_id
1 'polypeptide(L)'
;AGVLTLHNAIPIIMGANIGTTVTNVLVSLGHINRKEEFRRAFSASLVHDIFNILSVAIIFPLQYYFGFLEKISLLFEKALVSTGGLTFSSPLQYLTHPAAEFIAWMLGDSAWLQSIISLALLFISLRYMVVYMKALVIERAEVVFEQAIFKTPYHGFLVGLLLTSLVQSSSVTTSLIVPLAGTGMITLRQVFPYTLGANVGTTVTALMAALAIGNTSGLTVAMSHLLFNISGIAVFWWIQFVPIGLAEKIAGLAVRNRGYAIAYLLLIFYLIPLTLIYLLR
;
A
#
# COMPACT_ATOMS: atom_id res chain seq x y z
N ALA A 1 -3.87 -22.14 15.14
CA ALA A 1 -3.34 -21.12 14.21
C ALA A 1 -2.62 -21.85 13.08
N GLY A 2 -3.18 -21.89 11.86
CA GLY A 2 -2.60 -22.72 10.80
C GLY A 2 -3.33 -22.69 9.45
N VAL A 3 -3.98 -21.59 9.08
CA VAL A 3 -4.87 -21.58 7.89
C VAL A 3 -4.25 -20.90 6.66
N LEU A 4 -3.16 -20.13 6.80
CA LEU A 4 -2.49 -19.47 5.68
C LEU A 4 -1.00 -19.82 5.65
N THR A 5 -0.62 -20.68 4.72
CA THR A 5 0.79 -20.85 4.34
C THR A 5 1.30 -19.58 3.68
N LEU A 6 2.60 -19.33 3.74
CA LEU A 6 3.22 -18.18 3.07
C LEU A 6 2.91 -18.18 1.57
N HIS A 7 2.95 -19.36 0.93
CA HIS A 7 2.56 -19.56 -0.46
C HIS A 7 1.17 -19.00 -0.77
N ASN A 8 0.19 -19.22 0.11
CA ASN A 8 -1.19 -18.74 -0.05
C ASN A 8 -1.35 -17.27 0.38
N ALA A 9 -0.50 -16.77 1.27
CA ALA A 9 -0.54 -15.38 1.73
C ALA A 9 -0.05 -14.39 0.66
N ILE A 10 0.93 -14.76 -0.16
CA ILE A 10 1.53 -13.86 -1.16
C ILE A 10 0.50 -13.38 -2.23
N PRO A 11 -0.33 -14.25 -2.83
CA PRO A 11 -1.39 -13.82 -3.75
C PRO A 11 -2.42 -12.88 -3.08
N ILE A 12 -2.73 -13.12 -1.80
CA ILE A 12 -3.64 -12.25 -1.03
C ILE A 12 -3.03 -10.86 -0.88
N ILE A 13 -1.74 -10.76 -0.58
CA ILE A 13 -1.02 -9.47 -0.49
C ILE A 13 -1.05 -8.75 -1.85
N MET A 14 -0.79 -9.47 -2.95
CA MET A 14 -0.85 -8.91 -4.30
C MET A 14 -2.22 -8.31 -4.61
N GLY A 15 -3.30 -9.02 -4.27
CA GLY A 15 -4.67 -8.52 -4.42
C GLY A 15 -4.99 -7.34 -3.49
N ALA A 16 -4.57 -7.41 -2.23
CA ALA A 16 -4.75 -6.33 -1.27
C ALA A 16 -4.03 -5.04 -1.71
N ASN A 17 -2.86 -5.14 -2.34
CA ASN A 17 -2.14 -4.00 -2.87
C ASN A 17 -2.90 -3.31 -4.01
N ILE A 18 -3.50 -4.07 -4.94
CA ILE A 18 -4.44 -3.52 -5.93
C ILE A 18 -5.58 -2.76 -5.22
N GLY A 19 -6.17 -3.34 -4.18
CA GLY A 19 -7.25 -2.70 -3.41
C GLY A 19 -6.92 -1.34 -2.78
N THR A 20 -5.65 -1.00 -2.56
CA THR A 20 -5.25 0.29 -1.93
C THR A 20 -5.56 1.51 -2.80
N THR A 21 -5.81 1.33 -4.09
CA THR A 21 -6.00 2.40 -5.07
C THR A 21 -7.47 2.83 -5.20
N VAL A 22 -8.43 2.05 -4.68
CA VAL A 22 -9.88 2.34 -4.71
C VAL A 22 -10.18 3.77 -4.28
N THR A 23 -9.60 4.19 -3.16
CA THR A 23 -9.83 5.51 -2.56
C THR A 23 -9.42 6.64 -3.49
N ASN A 24 -8.29 6.51 -4.19
CA ASN A 24 -7.83 7.55 -5.11
C ASN A 24 -8.75 7.67 -6.33
N VAL A 25 -9.26 6.54 -6.82
CA VAL A 25 -10.24 6.51 -7.91
C VAL A 25 -11.50 7.26 -7.47
N LEU A 26 -12.01 6.98 -6.26
CA LEU A 26 -13.14 7.73 -5.69
C LEU A 26 -12.86 9.23 -5.55
N VAL A 27 -11.69 9.62 -5.06
CA VAL A 27 -11.29 11.05 -4.95
C VAL A 27 -11.27 11.73 -6.32
N SER A 28 -10.78 11.04 -7.36
CA SER A 28 -10.77 11.61 -8.71
C SER A 28 -12.18 11.83 -9.29
N LEU A 29 -13.18 11.05 -8.88
CA LEU A 29 -14.59 11.29 -9.27
C LEU A 29 -15.14 12.62 -8.72
N GLY A 30 -14.54 13.19 -7.68
CA GLY A 30 -14.88 14.55 -7.22
C GLY A 30 -14.69 15.63 -8.31
N HIS A 31 -13.83 15.36 -9.30
CA HIS A 31 -13.53 16.27 -10.39
C HIS A 31 -14.39 16.03 -11.65
N ILE A 32 -15.31 15.06 -11.62
CA ILE A 32 -16.02 14.53 -12.79
C ILE A 32 -16.78 15.58 -13.61
N ASN A 33 -17.15 16.69 -12.97
CA ASN A 33 -17.89 17.77 -13.61
C ASN A 33 -17.04 18.62 -14.58
N ARG A 34 -15.70 18.58 -14.47
CA ARG A 34 -14.79 19.40 -15.30
C ARG A 34 -13.93 18.48 -16.15
N LYS A 35 -14.13 18.48 -17.48
CA LYS A 35 -13.56 17.45 -18.37
C LYS A 35 -12.03 17.31 -18.27
N GLU A 36 -11.28 18.40 -18.40
CA GLU A 36 -9.81 18.34 -18.36
C GLU A 36 -9.28 18.05 -16.95
N GLU A 37 -9.92 18.60 -15.93
CA GLU A 37 -9.54 18.36 -14.53
C GLU A 37 -9.78 16.89 -14.16
N PHE A 38 -10.94 16.35 -14.56
CA PHE A 38 -11.27 14.94 -14.41
C PHE A 38 -10.30 14.05 -15.16
N ARG A 39 -9.97 14.37 -16.42
CA ARG A 39 -9.02 13.58 -17.22
C ARG A 39 -7.69 13.42 -16.49
N ARG A 40 -7.12 14.52 -16.01
CA ARG A 40 -5.82 14.50 -15.31
C ARG A 40 -5.91 13.84 -13.95
N ALA A 41 -6.91 14.18 -13.14
CA ALA A 41 -7.12 13.58 -11.82
C ALA A 41 -7.36 12.07 -11.90
N PHE A 42 -8.18 11.62 -12.86
CA PHE A 42 -8.48 10.21 -13.07
C PHE A 42 -7.27 9.46 -13.66
N SER A 43 -6.50 10.06 -14.57
CA SER A 43 -5.24 9.43 -15.02
C SER A 43 -4.25 9.26 -13.85
N ALA A 44 -4.14 10.27 -12.99
CA ALA A 44 -3.28 10.25 -11.82
C ALA A 44 -3.72 9.22 -10.78
N SER A 45 -5.03 9.00 -10.60
CA SER A 45 -5.52 7.94 -9.71
C SER A 45 -5.31 6.54 -10.29
N LEU A 46 -5.40 6.39 -11.61
CA LEU A 46 -5.24 5.11 -12.31
C LEU A 46 -3.80 4.65 -12.48
N VAL A 47 -2.81 5.54 -12.57
CA VAL A 47 -1.45 5.14 -12.93
C VAL A 47 -0.82 4.15 -11.95
N HIS A 48 -1.10 4.32 -10.65
CA HIS A 48 -0.68 3.39 -9.61
C HIS A 48 -1.44 2.06 -9.71
N ASP A 49 -2.74 2.12 -10.00
CA ASP A 49 -3.59 0.94 -10.13
C ASP A 49 -3.15 0.06 -11.31
N ILE A 50 -2.94 0.67 -12.47
CA ILE A 50 -2.41 0.00 -13.67
C ILE A 50 -1.03 -0.59 -13.37
N PHE A 51 -0.14 0.13 -12.69
CA PHE A 51 1.16 -0.42 -12.27
C PHE A 51 0.99 -1.68 -11.42
N ASN A 52 0.09 -1.65 -10.42
CA ASN A 52 -0.15 -2.78 -9.53
C ASN A 52 -0.73 -3.98 -10.29
N ILE A 53 -1.74 -3.76 -11.13
CA ILE A 53 -2.36 -4.81 -11.95
C ILE A 53 -1.33 -5.45 -12.89
N LEU A 54 -0.53 -4.65 -13.59
CA LEU A 54 0.50 -5.15 -14.48
C LEU A 54 1.62 -5.88 -13.72
N SER A 55 1.98 -5.40 -12.53
CA SER A 55 2.94 -6.08 -11.65
C SER A 55 2.42 -7.43 -11.20
N VAL A 56 1.15 -7.54 -10.82
CA VAL A 56 0.52 -8.84 -10.52
C VAL A 56 0.51 -9.74 -11.75
N ALA A 57 0.11 -9.24 -12.92
CA ALA A 57 0.05 -10.02 -14.15
C ALA A 57 1.40 -10.67 -14.54
N ILE A 58 2.51 -10.02 -14.22
CA ILE A 58 3.87 -10.54 -14.50
C ILE A 58 4.39 -11.37 -13.33
N ILE A 59 4.28 -10.87 -12.11
CA ILE A 59 4.96 -11.44 -10.94
C ILE A 59 4.19 -12.63 -10.37
N PHE A 60 2.86 -12.63 -10.42
CA PHE A 60 2.06 -13.72 -9.87
C PHE A 60 2.35 -15.07 -10.55
N PRO A 61 2.40 -15.19 -11.89
CA PRO A 61 2.79 -16.45 -12.53
C PRO A 61 4.19 -16.91 -12.11
N LEU A 62 5.16 -15.98 -12.05
CA LEU A 62 6.52 -16.30 -11.61
C LEU A 62 6.54 -16.79 -10.16
N GLN A 63 5.78 -16.16 -9.27
CA GLN A 63 5.64 -16.61 -7.90
C GLN A 63 4.93 -17.97 -7.81
N TYR A 64 3.88 -18.20 -8.59
CA TYR A 64 3.12 -19.44 -8.57
C TYR A 64 3.97 -20.65 -9.00
N TYR A 65 4.74 -20.52 -10.08
CA TYR A 65 5.56 -21.62 -10.60
C TYR A 65 6.92 -21.77 -9.90
N PHE A 66 7.59 -20.66 -9.57
CA PHE A 66 8.96 -20.70 -9.04
C PHE A 66 9.07 -20.44 -7.54
N GLY A 67 8.04 -19.86 -6.91
CA GLY A 67 8.05 -19.49 -5.49
C GLY A 67 9.16 -18.49 -5.15
N PHE A 68 9.53 -17.60 -6.06
CA PHE A 68 10.75 -16.81 -5.90
C PHE A 68 10.64 -15.77 -4.77
N LEU A 69 9.49 -15.09 -4.60
CA LEU A 69 9.28 -14.14 -3.50
C LEU A 69 9.31 -14.88 -2.17
N GLU A 70 8.66 -16.05 -2.11
CA GLU A 70 8.67 -16.92 -0.93
C GLU A 70 10.09 -17.33 -0.52
N LYS A 71 10.89 -17.83 -1.48
CA LYS A 71 12.26 -18.26 -1.23
C LYS A 71 13.16 -17.12 -0.76
N ILE A 72 13.08 -15.95 -1.39
CA ILE A 72 13.91 -14.79 -1.04
C ILE A 72 13.49 -14.23 0.33
N SER A 73 12.18 -14.16 0.62
CA SER A 73 11.69 -13.72 1.93
C SER A 73 12.15 -14.65 3.06
N LEU A 74 12.12 -15.97 2.85
CA LEU A 74 12.62 -16.95 3.81
C LEU A 74 14.14 -16.86 4.00
N LEU A 75 14.89 -16.57 2.93
CA LEU A 75 16.33 -16.34 3.03
C LEU A 75 16.62 -15.11 3.90
N PHE A 76 15.86 -14.03 3.71
CA PHE A 76 16.01 -12.81 4.50
C PHE A 76 15.65 -13.02 5.97
N GLU A 77 14.56 -13.74 6.24
CA GLU A 77 14.16 -14.11 7.61
C GLU A 77 15.27 -14.88 8.32
N LYS A 78 15.81 -15.94 7.69
CA LYS A 78 16.93 -16.71 8.24
C LYS A 78 18.17 -15.84 8.49
N ALA A 79 18.52 -14.97 7.54
CA ALA A 79 19.65 -14.07 7.69
C ALA A 79 19.46 -13.13 8.90
N LEU A 80 18.27 -12.54 9.06
CA LEU A 80 17.97 -11.63 10.17
C LEU A 80 17.90 -12.35 11.53
N VAL A 81 17.38 -13.58 11.57
CA VAL A 81 17.39 -14.42 12.78
C VAL A 81 18.83 -14.75 13.17
N SER A 82 19.66 -15.15 12.20
CA SER A 82 21.04 -15.61 12.44
C SER A 82 21.97 -14.53 12.96
N THR A 83 21.71 -13.26 12.64
CA THR A 83 22.48 -12.10 13.12
C THR A 83 21.97 -11.57 14.46
N GLY A 84 20.98 -12.22 15.09
CA GLY A 84 20.36 -11.75 16.32
C GLY A 84 19.41 -10.55 16.12
N GLY A 85 19.07 -10.20 14.88
CA GLY A 85 18.20 -9.04 14.58
C GLY A 85 16.79 -9.15 15.15
N LEU A 86 16.31 -10.36 15.44
CA LEU A 86 15.02 -10.60 16.11
C LEU A 86 15.11 -10.68 17.64
N THR A 87 16.32 -10.75 18.21
CA THR A 87 16.52 -10.67 19.67
C THR A 87 16.54 -9.23 20.19
N PHE A 88 16.29 -8.25 19.31
CA PHE A 88 15.99 -6.88 19.74
C PHE A 88 14.63 -6.89 20.42
N SER A 89 14.61 -6.91 21.76
CA SER A 89 13.44 -6.55 22.54
C SER A 89 12.94 -5.21 22.00
N SER A 90 11.79 -5.21 21.36
CA SER A 90 11.22 -4.01 20.77
C SER A 90 11.15 -2.95 21.87
N PRO A 91 11.83 -1.79 21.73
CA PRO A 91 11.73 -0.72 22.73
C PRO A 91 10.27 -0.33 22.97
N LEU A 92 9.43 -0.48 21.95
CA LEU A 92 7.99 -0.32 22.06
C LEU A 92 7.37 -1.40 22.96
N GLN A 93 7.73 -2.69 22.81
CA GLN A 93 7.27 -3.73 23.73
C GLN A 93 7.63 -3.38 25.17
N TYR A 94 8.86 -2.95 25.44
CA TYR A 94 9.25 -2.53 26.79
C TYR A 94 8.38 -1.37 27.33
N LEU A 95 8.03 -0.41 26.48
CA LEU A 95 7.15 0.71 26.85
C LEU A 95 5.68 0.29 27.03
N THR A 96 5.21 -0.69 26.25
CA THR A 96 3.79 -1.09 26.25
C THR A 96 3.48 -2.26 27.19
N HIS A 97 4.47 -3.09 27.54
CA HIS A 97 4.28 -4.31 28.34
C HIS A 97 3.61 -4.04 29.70
N PRO A 98 4.04 -3.02 30.48
CA PRO A 98 3.43 -2.76 31.78
C PRO A 98 1.94 -2.41 31.68
N ALA A 99 1.57 -1.63 30.65
CA ALA A 99 0.18 -1.29 30.40
C ALA A 99 -0.63 -2.50 29.92
N ALA A 100 -0.04 -3.35 29.07
CA ALA A 100 -0.68 -4.56 28.57
C ALA A 100 -0.94 -5.57 29.70
N GLU A 101 0.04 -5.80 30.58
CA GLU A 101 -0.11 -6.66 31.76
C GLU A 101 -1.15 -6.12 32.75
N PHE A 102 -1.17 -4.80 32.98
CA PHE A 102 -2.19 -4.19 33.83
C PHE A 102 -3.60 -4.41 33.28
N ILE A 103 -3.79 -4.22 31.97
CA ILE A 103 -5.08 -4.47 31.30
C ILE A 103 -5.45 -5.96 31.37
N ALA A 104 -4.50 -6.86 31.11
CA ALA A 104 -4.74 -8.30 31.20
C ALA A 104 -5.13 -8.72 32.62
N TRP A 105 -4.46 -8.17 33.63
CA TRP A 105 -4.77 -8.39 35.04
C TRP A 105 -6.19 -7.91 35.38
N MET A 106 -6.63 -6.75 34.88
CA MET A 106 -8.00 -6.25 35.08
C MET A 106 -9.08 -7.12 34.43
N LEU A 107 -8.77 -7.77 33.31
CA LEU A 107 -9.72 -8.60 32.54
C LEU A 107 -9.84 -10.04 33.06
N GLY A 108 -8.92 -10.46 33.94
CA GLY A 108 -8.83 -11.84 34.43
C GLY A 108 -8.50 -12.86 33.32
N ASP A 109 -8.60 -14.16 33.63
CA ASP A 109 -8.14 -15.26 32.75
C ASP A 109 -9.10 -15.61 31.59
N SER A 110 -10.03 -14.72 31.29
CA SER A 110 -11.05 -14.96 30.26
C SER A 110 -10.47 -14.71 28.85
N ALA A 111 -9.95 -15.77 28.23
CA ALA A 111 -9.27 -15.71 26.93
C ALA A 111 -10.08 -15.00 25.82
N TRP A 112 -11.41 -15.16 25.81
CA TRP A 112 -12.29 -14.53 24.83
C TRP A 112 -12.42 -13.01 25.05
N LEU A 113 -12.54 -12.53 26.30
CA LEU A 113 -12.59 -11.10 26.63
C LEU A 113 -11.26 -10.42 26.32
N GLN A 114 -10.13 -11.05 26.71
CA GLN A 114 -8.80 -10.54 26.40
C GLN A 114 -8.59 -10.40 24.89
N SER A 115 -9.04 -11.38 24.10
CA SER A 115 -8.95 -11.34 22.63
C SER A 115 -9.79 -10.20 22.03
N ILE A 116 -11.01 -9.98 22.53
CA ILE A 116 -11.87 -8.88 22.06
C ILE A 116 -11.29 -7.53 22.44
N ILE A 117 -10.82 -7.36 23.68
CA ILE A 117 -10.25 -6.09 24.16
C ILE A 117 -8.93 -5.79 23.44
N SER A 118 -8.04 -6.77 23.29
CA SER A 118 -6.78 -6.58 22.56
C SER A 118 -7.01 -6.20 21.11
N LEU A 119 -7.99 -6.83 20.44
CA LEU A 119 -8.40 -6.46 19.09
C LEU A 119 -8.97 -5.03 19.05
N ALA A 120 -9.82 -4.65 20.00
CA ALA A 120 -10.36 -3.29 20.09
C ALA A 120 -9.26 -2.25 20.32
N LEU A 121 -8.33 -2.50 21.25
CA LEU A 121 -7.19 -1.63 21.53
C LEU A 121 -6.23 -1.54 20.34
N LEU A 122 -6.01 -2.63 19.62
CA LEU A 122 -5.25 -2.64 18.38
C LEU A 122 -5.88 -1.67 17.37
N PHE A 123 -7.18 -1.77 17.11
CA PHE A 123 -7.86 -0.87 16.18
C PHE A 123 -7.88 0.59 16.67
N ILE A 124 -8.06 0.83 17.97
CA ILE A 124 -8.01 2.17 18.56
C ILE A 124 -6.61 2.78 18.39
N SER A 125 -5.57 2.01 18.70
CA SER A 125 -4.17 2.42 18.56
C SER A 125 -3.85 2.75 17.10
N LEU A 126 -4.19 1.85 16.17
CA LEU A 126 -3.99 2.07 14.74
C LEU A 126 -4.74 3.31 14.24
N ARG A 127 -5.97 3.55 14.71
CA ARG A 127 -6.74 4.75 14.38
C ARG A 127 -6.05 6.02 14.85
N TYR A 128 -5.67 6.11 16.12
CA TYR A 128 -5.05 7.31 16.68
C TYR A 128 -3.65 7.56 16.10
N MET A 129 -2.88 6.50 15.83
CA MET A 129 -1.63 6.59 15.10
C MET A 129 -1.84 7.28 13.74
N VAL A 130 -2.84 6.83 12.96
CA VAL A 130 -3.18 7.46 11.67
C VAL A 130 -3.64 8.91 11.83
N VAL A 131 -4.44 9.23 12.84
CA VAL A 131 -4.94 10.61 13.08
C VAL A 131 -3.79 11.57 13.41
N TYR A 132 -2.94 11.23 14.37
CA TYR A 132 -1.85 12.11 14.80
C TYR A 132 -0.80 12.29 13.72
N MET A 133 -0.49 11.22 13.00
CA MET A 133 0.52 11.26 11.94
C MET A 133 0.04 12.06 10.73
N LYS A 134 -1.26 11.96 10.40
CA LYS A 134 -1.89 12.87 9.44
C LYS A 134 -1.77 14.33 9.88
N ALA A 135 -2.10 14.65 11.13
CA ALA A 135 -2.02 16.02 11.62
C ALA A 135 -0.58 16.58 11.54
N LEU A 136 0.43 15.78 11.92
CA LEU A 136 1.83 16.18 11.90
C LEU A 136 2.40 16.33 10.48
N VAL A 137 1.96 15.48 9.56
CA VAL A 137 2.54 15.41 8.22
C VAL A 137 1.81 16.32 7.23
N ILE A 138 0.48 16.48 7.32
CA ILE A 138 -0.30 17.24 6.32
C ILE A 138 0.11 18.72 6.29
N GLU A 139 0.31 19.36 7.46
CA GLU A 139 0.76 20.77 7.51
C GLU A 139 2.19 20.96 6.94
N ARG A 140 3.06 19.96 7.10
CA ARG A 140 4.44 20.01 6.57
C ARG A 140 4.51 19.58 5.11
N ALA A 141 3.61 18.70 4.68
CA ALA A 141 3.61 18.14 3.33
C ALA A 141 3.39 19.25 2.30
N GLU A 142 2.43 20.15 2.52
CA GLU A 142 2.18 21.31 1.63
C GLU A 142 3.45 22.15 1.41
N VAL A 143 4.23 22.40 2.47
CA VAL A 143 5.51 23.15 2.39
C VAL A 143 6.60 22.35 1.67
N VAL A 144 6.66 21.03 1.85
CA VAL A 144 7.61 20.16 1.13
C VAL A 144 7.24 20.07 -0.36
N PHE A 145 5.94 20.10 -0.71
CA PHE A 145 5.41 20.08 -2.08
C PHE A 145 5.86 21.28 -2.91
N GLU A 146 5.93 22.48 -2.33
CA GLU A 146 6.37 23.68 -3.06
C GLU A 146 7.88 23.72 -3.35
N GLN A 147 8.72 23.10 -2.50
CA GLN A 147 10.18 23.31 -2.57
C GLN A 147 11.01 22.11 -3.07
N ALA A 148 10.49 20.87 -3.02
CA ALA A 148 11.34 19.68 -3.19
C ALA A 148 10.85 18.61 -4.19
N ILE A 149 9.55 18.55 -4.53
CA ILE A 149 8.95 17.25 -4.88
C ILE A 149 9.17 16.76 -6.33
N PHE A 150 9.47 17.61 -7.32
CA PHE A 150 9.51 17.16 -8.72
C PHE A 150 10.71 17.60 -9.56
N LYS A 151 11.86 17.83 -8.94
CA LYS A 151 13.09 18.14 -9.69
C LYS A 151 13.56 16.95 -10.54
N THR A 152 13.43 15.73 -10.02
CA THR A 152 13.77 14.49 -10.74
C THR A 152 12.83 13.33 -10.34
N PRO A 153 12.70 12.28 -11.16
CA PRO A 153 11.90 11.10 -10.81
C PRO A 153 12.31 10.44 -9.49
N TYR A 154 13.61 10.40 -9.18
CA TYR A 154 14.12 9.82 -7.93
C TYR A 154 13.66 10.59 -6.68
N HIS A 155 13.56 11.92 -6.77
CA HIS A 155 13.04 12.74 -5.67
C HIS A 155 11.56 12.46 -5.46
N GLY A 156 10.77 12.38 -6.54
CA GLY A 156 9.36 12.01 -6.47
C GLY A 156 9.18 10.66 -5.77
N PHE A 157 9.96 9.64 -6.16
CA PHE A 157 9.97 8.34 -5.51
C PHE A 157 10.31 8.41 -4.01
N LEU A 158 11.41 9.07 -3.65
CA LEU A 158 11.84 9.16 -2.26
C LEU A 158 10.80 9.87 -1.39
N VAL A 159 10.21 10.95 -1.91
CA VAL A 159 9.15 11.70 -1.23
C VAL A 159 7.93 10.81 -1.02
N GLY A 160 7.45 10.12 -2.06
CA GLY A 160 6.29 9.23 -1.91
C GLY A 160 6.54 8.12 -0.89
N LEU A 161 7.76 7.55 -0.89
CA LEU A 161 8.20 6.53 0.05
C LEU A 161 8.20 7.07 1.48
N LEU A 162 8.90 8.18 1.73
CA LEU A 162 9.00 8.76 3.07
C LEU A 162 7.64 9.24 3.57
N LEU A 163 6.89 9.94 2.73
CA LEU A 163 5.58 10.47 3.10
C LEU A 163 4.61 9.34 3.44
N THR A 164 4.60 8.25 2.69
CA THR A 164 3.75 7.10 3.02
C THR A 164 4.27 6.31 4.20
N SER A 165 5.59 6.15 4.36
CA SER A 165 6.17 5.49 5.54
C SER A 165 5.88 6.26 6.81
N LEU A 166 5.84 7.60 6.73
CA LEU A 166 5.43 8.45 7.82
C LEU A 166 3.92 8.36 8.01
N VAL A 167 3.08 8.71 7.03
CA VAL A 167 1.62 8.71 7.18
C VAL A 167 1.02 7.32 7.42
N GLN A 168 1.74 6.25 7.05
CA GLN A 168 1.32 4.84 7.13
C GLN A 168 0.04 4.56 6.33
N SER A 169 -0.27 5.38 5.31
CA SER A 169 -1.41 5.20 4.44
C SER A 169 -1.09 5.71 3.04
N SER A 170 -0.88 4.79 2.09
CA SER A 170 -0.65 5.16 0.69
C SER A 170 -1.84 5.92 0.13
N SER A 171 -3.08 5.48 0.40
CA SER A 171 -4.29 6.14 -0.11
C SER A 171 -4.36 7.61 0.26
N VAL A 172 -3.91 8.00 1.46
CA VAL A 172 -3.86 9.41 1.88
C VAL A 172 -2.79 10.14 1.08
N THR A 173 -1.58 9.59 1.04
CA THR A 173 -0.44 10.14 0.31
C THR A 173 -0.72 10.35 -1.17
N THR A 174 -1.38 9.39 -1.82
CA THR A 174 -1.75 9.45 -3.24
C THR A 174 -2.98 10.31 -3.50
N SER A 175 -3.95 10.35 -2.56
CA SER A 175 -5.13 11.21 -2.69
C SER A 175 -4.80 12.70 -2.62
N LEU A 176 -3.71 13.10 -1.96
CA LEU A 176 -3.22 14.49 -1.98
C LEU A 176 -2.73 14.91 -3.38
N ILE A 177 -2.16 13.96 -4.13
CA ILE A 177 -1.61 14.20 -5.46
C ILE A 177 -2.70 14.28 -6.55
N VAL A 178 -3.80 13.56 -6.39
CA VAL A 178 -4.87 13.50 -7.39
C VAL A 178 -5.48 14.89 -7.72
N PRO A 179 -5.85 15.74 -6.74
CA PRO A 179 -6.33 17.10 -7.01
C PRO A 179 -5.28 17.98 -7.68
N LEU A 180 -4.01 17.90 -7.26
CA LEU A 180 -2.91 18.66 -7.87
C LEU A 180 -2.68 18.29 -9.33
N ALA A 181 -2.81 17.00 -9.66
CA ALA A 181 -2.80 16.55 -11.05
C ALA A 181 -4.04 17.05 -11.80
N GLY A 182 -5.19 17.02 -11.14
CA GLY A 182 -6.45 17.60 -11.62
C GLY A 182 -6.28 19.04 -12.07
N THR A 183 -5.76 19.92 -11.21
CA THR A 183 -5.52 21.34 -11.53
C THR A 183 -4.45 21.55 -12.61
N GLY A 184 -3.65 20.52 -12.90
CA GLY A 184 -2.56 20.57 -13.88
C GLY A 184 -1.25 21.11 -13.31
N MET A 185 -1.17 21.32 -11.99
CA MET A 185 0.05 21.75 -11.30
C MET A 185 1.18 20.71 -11.42
N ILE A 186 0.81 19.43 -11.53
CA ILE A 186 1.75 18.32 -11.68
C ILE A 186 1.34 17.43 -12.87
N THR A 187 2.35 16.88 -13.53
CA THR A 187 2.17 15.99 -14.68
C THR A 187 2.07 14.54 -14.25
N LEU A 188 1.43 13.71 -15.06
CA LEU A 188 1.33 12.27 -14.78
C LEU A 188 2.71 11.59 -14.68
N ARG A 189 3.69 12.09 -15.43
CA ARG A 189 5.09 11.62 -15.39
C ARG A 189 5.79 11.93 -14.07
N GLN A 190 5.35 12.97 -13.38
CA GLN A 190 5.80 13.32 -12.02
C GLN A 190 5.05 12.50 -10.96
N VAL A 191 3.76 12.24 -11.17
CA VAL A 191 2.92 11.39 -10.30
C VAL A 191 3.43 9.96 -10.25
N PHE A 192 3.82 9.38 -11.39
CA PHE A 192 4.20 7.98 -11.48
C PHE A 192 5.30 7.55 -10.48
N PRO A 193 6.53 8.12 -10.50
CA PRO A 193 7.57 7.71 -9.55
C PRO A 193 7.17 7.97 -8.09
N TYR A 194 6.41 9.03 -7.82
CA TYR A 194 5.87 9.30 -6.49
C TYR A 194 4.94 8.17 -6.00
N THR A 195 4.03 7.70 -6.85
CA THR A 195 3.13 6.60 -6.49
C THR A 195 3.88 5.28 -6.29
N LEU A 196 4.97 5.03 -7.03
CA LEU A 196 5.84 3.88 -6.81
C LEU A 196 6.51 3.94 -5.43
N GLY A 197 7.01 5.11 -5.06
CA GLY A 197 7.56 5.36 -3.73
C GLY A 197 6.53 5.11 -2.64
N ALA A 198 5.32 5.67 -2.81
CA ALA A 198 4.22 5.47 -1.87
C ALA A 198 3.87 3.99 -1.69
N ASN A 199 3.87 3.21 -2.77
CA ASN A 199 3.63 1.77 -2.72
C ASN A 199 4.68 1.01 -1.87
N VAL A 200 5.95 1.36 -2.02
CA VAL A 200 7.02 0.82 -1.17
C VAL A 200 6.82 1.26 0.29
N GLY A 201 6.45 2.52 0.52
CA GLY A 201 6.21 3.05 1.87
C GLY A 201 5.12 2.28 2.64
N THR A 202 4.07 1.79 1.97
CA THR A 202 3.02 0.96 2.61
C THR A 202 3.57 -0.30 3.29
N THR A 203 4.69 -0.82 2.81
CA THR A 203 5.29 -2.06 3.33
C THR A 203 5.98 -1.84 4.68
N VAL A 204 6.34 -0.59 5.01
CA VAL A 204 6.97 -0.21 6.28
C VAL A 204 6.02 -0.52 7.44
N THR A 205 4.71 -0.33 7.29
CA THR A 205 3.71 -0.67 8.31
C THR A 205 3.78 -2.14 8.69
N ALA A 206 3.73 -3.02 7.68
CA ALA A 206 3.73 -4.46 7.88
C ALA A 206 5.07 -4.93 8.46
N LEU A 207 6.18 -4.33 8.03
CA LEU A 207 7.51 -4.63 8.55
C LEU A 207 7.67 -4.23 10.01
N MET A 208 7.29 -3.00 10.36
CA MET A 208 7.33 -2.53 11.73
C MET A 208 6.44 -3.39 12.63
N ALA A 209 5.23 -3.75 12.19
CA ALA A 209 4.34 -4.61 12.96
C ALA A 209 4.94 -6.00 13.18
N ALA A 210 5.52 -6.60 12.14
CA ALA A 210 6.16 -7.92 12.23
C ALA A 210 7.37 -7.93 13.18
N LEU A 211 8.23 -6.91 13.09
CA LEU A 211 9.39 -6.74 13.96
C LEU A 211 8.97 -6.44 15.40
N ALA A 212 7.95 -5.61 15.60
CA ALA A 212 7.46 -5.25 16.92
C ALA A 212 6.83 -6.42 17.68
N ILE A 213 6.28 -7.42 16.97
CA ILE A 213 5.71 -8.65 17.58
C ILE A 213 6.78 -9.74 17.72
N GLY A 214 7.88 -9.68 16.95
CA GLY A 214 8.90 -10.73 16.92
C GLY A 214 8.44 -12.00 16.20
N ASN A 215 7.42 -11.92 15.34
CA ASN A 215 6.87 -13.07 14.64
C ASN A 215 7.52 -13.24 13.25
N THR A 216 8.30 -14.32 13.09
CA THR A 216 9.00 -14.67 11.85
C THR A 216 8.06 -14.88 10.66
N SER A 217 6.88 -15.46 10.88
CA SER A 217 5.88 -15.66 9.83
C SER A 217 5.34 -14.32 9.33
N GLY A 218 5.02 -13.41 10.24
CA GLY A 218 4.59 -12.05 9.91
C GLY A 218 5.67 -11.27 9.16
N LEU A 219 6.94 -11.43 9.55
CA LEU A 219 8.07 -10.79 8.88
C LEU A 219 8.21 -11.29 7.45
N THR A 220 8.10 -12.59 7.24
CA THR A 220 8.25 -13.20 5.90
C THR A 220 7.13 -12.74 4.94
N VAL A 221 5.90 -12.59 5.46
CA VAL A 221 4.77 -12.02 4.71
C VAL A 221 5.03 -10.54 4.37
N ALA A 222 5.46 -9.74 5.34
CA ALA A 222 5.78 -8.32 5.13
C ALA A 222 6.94 -8.14 4.13
N MET A 223 7.95 -9.02 4.16
CA MET A 223 9.05 -9.02 3.20
C MET A 223 8.63 -9.43 1.81
N SER A 224 7.73 -10.40 1.70
CA SER A 224 7.17 -10.78 0.40
C SER A 224 6.41 -9.61 -0.24
N HIS A 225 5.72 -8.79 0.58
CA HIS A 225 5.07 -7.57 0.11
C HIS A 225 6.09 -6.53 -0.40
N LEU A 226 7.17 -6.27 0.35
CA LEU A 226 8.23 -5.37 -0.09
C LEU A 226 8.87 -5.84 -1.39
N LEU A 227 9.23 -7.13 -1.48
CA LEU A 227 9.87 -7.71 -2.65
C LEU A 227 8.95 -7.69 -3.87
N PHE A 228 7.65 -7.91 -3.70
CA PHE A 228 6.66 -7.76 -4.77
C PHE A 228 6.71 -6.34 -5.36
N ASN A 229 6.66 -5.31 -4.50
CA ASN A 229 6.69 -3.91 -4.93
C ASN A 229 8.01 -3.54 -5.61
N ILE A 230 9.15 -3.92 -5.02
CA ILE A 230 10.48 -3.66 -5.60
C ILE A 230 10.61 -4.36 -6.95
N SER A 231 10.14 -5.61 -7.08
CA SER A 231 10.19 -6.37 -8.33
C SER A 231 9.34 -5.71 -9.43
N GLY A 232 8.14 -5.23 -9.08
CA GLY A 232 7.29 -4.48 -10.01
C GLY A 232 7.97 -3.20 -10.48
N ILE A 233 8.56 -2.45 -9.54
CA ILE A 233 9.32 -1.23 -9.85
C ILE A 233 10.50 -1.55 -10.75
N ALA A 234 11.28 -2.60 -10.46
CA ALA A 234 12.43 -2.99 -11.26
C ALA A 234 12.06 -3.25 -12.73
N VAL A 235 10.85 -3.74 -13.00
CA VAL A 235 10.32 -3.90 -14.36
C VAL A 235 9.84 -2.56 -14.92
N PHE A 236 8.86 -1.91 -14.27
CA PHE A 236 8.15 -0.78 -14.84
C PHE A 236 8.89 0.56 -14.76
N TRP A 237 9.99 0.65 -14.02
CA TRP A 237 10.86 1.83 -14.02
C TRP A 237 11.42 2.10 -15.41
N TRP A 238 11.81 1.05 -16.15
CA TRP A 238 12.38 1.16 -17.49
C TRP A 238 11.32 1.35 -18.58
N ILE A 239 10.12 0.82 -18.37
CA ILE A 239 9.00 0.85 -19.34
C ILE A 239 7.81 1.70 -18.85
N GLN A 240 8.09 2.82 -18.18
CA GLN A 240 7.09 3.71 -17.57
C GLN A 240 6.00 4.20 -18.55
N PHE A 241 6.28 4.24 -19.85
CA PHE A 241 5.31 4.65 -20.86
C PHE A 241 4.10 3.70 -20.95
N VAL A 242 4.25 2.43 -20.54
CA VAL A 242 3.16 1.44 -20.55
C VAL A 242 2.08 1.78 -19.51
N PRO A 243 2.38 1.84 -18.19
CA PRO A 243 1.36 2.16 -17.19
C PRO A 243 0.81 3.58 -17.37
N ILE A 244 1.66 4.56 -17.69
CA ILE A 244 1.24 5.95 -17.96
C ILE A 244 0.29 5.99 -19.16
N GLY A 245 0.65 5.36 -20.28
CA GLY A 245 -0.16 5.39 -21.50
C GLY A 245 -1.49 4.64 -21.36
N LEU A 246 -1.53 3.53 -20.61
CA LEU A 246 -2.80 2.84 -20.30
C LEU A 246 -3.71 3.72 -19.43
N ALA A 247 -3.16 4.35 -18.39
CA ALA A 247 -3.91 5.24 -17.52
C ALA A 247 -4.53 6.41 -18.29
N GLU A 248 -3.76 7.05 -19.17
CA GLU A 248 -4.26 8.14 -20.02
C GLU A 248 -5.34 7.68 -21.01
N LYS A 249 -5.18 6.50 -21.61
CA LYS A 249 -6.19 5.93 -22.52
C LYS A 249 -7.50 5.66 -21.80
N ILE A 250 -7.45 4.99 -20.64
CA ILE A 250 -8.64 4.67 -19.85
C ILE A 250 -9.31 5.97 -19.37
N ALA A 251 -8.54 6.95 -18.91
CA ALA A 251 -9.10 8.25 -18.53
C ALA A 251 -9.71 9.00 -19.72
N GLY A 252 -9.11 8.91 -20.91
CA GLY A 252 -9.68 9.46 -22.14
C GLY A 252 -11.04 8.85 -22.48
N LEU A 253 -11.22 7.55 -22.27
CA LEU A 253 -12.52 6.88 -22.41
C LEU A 253 -13.51 7.39 -21.35
N ALA A 254 -13.10 7.46 -20.09
CA ALA A 254 -13.92 7.95 -18.98
C ALA A 254 -14.41 9.41 -19.15
N VAL A 255 -13.63 10.26 -19.81
CA VAL A 255 -14.03 11.64 -20.13
C VAL A 255 -15.09 11.69 -21.23
N ARG A 256 -15.04 10.77 -22.20
CA ARG A 256 -16.07 10.66 -23.26
C ARG A 256 -17.39 10.15 -22.70
N ASN A 257 -17.34 9.16 -21.82
CA ASN A 257 -18.49 8.67 -21.09
C ASN A 257 -18.12 8.37 -19.63
N ARG A 258 -18.69 9.17 -18.73
CA ARG A 258 -18.47 9.09 -17.27
C ARG A 258 -18.81 7.73 -16.69
N GLY A 259 -19.71 6.98 -17.33
CA GLY A 259 -20.05 5.61 -16.95
C GLY A 259 -18.86 4.66 -16.97
N TYR A 260 -17.88 4.88 -17.85
CA TYR A 260 -16.67 4.03 -17.88
C TYR A 260 -15.82 4.14 -16.61
N ALA A 261 -15.85 5.28 -15.91
CA ALA A 261 -15.14 5.43 -14.64
C ALA A 261 -15.76 4.55 -13.55
N ILE A 262 -17.09 4.53 -13.47
CA ILE A 262 -17.85 3.68 -12.54
C ILE A 262 -17.71 2.22 -12.93
N ALA A 263 -17.80 1.90 -14.23
CA ALA A 263 -17.61 0.54 -14.73
C ALA A 263 -16.22 0.01 -14.41
N TYR A 264 -15.17 0.82 -14.58
CA TYR A 264 -13.80 0.46 -14.20
C TYR A 264 -13.71 0.10 -12.71
N LEU A 265 -14.26 0.95 -11.84
CA LEU A 265 -14.24 0.73 -10.39
C LEU A 265 -14.96 -0.57 -10.02
N LEU A 266 -16.17 -0.78 -10.55
CA LEU A 266 -16.94 -2.00 -10.28
C LEU A 266 -16.25 -3.25 -10.84
N LEU A 267 -15.66 -3.16 -12.03
CA LEU A 267 -14.98 -4.27 -12.67
C LEU A 267 -13.73 -4.70 -11.88
N ILE A 268 -12.81 -3.77 -11.64
CA ILE A 268 -11.49 -4.05 -11.07
C ILE A 268 -11.58 -4.43 -9.59
N PHE A 269 -12.42 -3.74 -8.81
CA PHE A 269 -12.44 -3.90 -7.35
C PHE A 269 -13.54 -4.82 -6.83
N TYR A 270 -14.52 -5.18 -7.65
CA TYR A 270 -15.63 -6.06 -7.24
C TYR A 270 -15.80 -7.25 -8.18
N LEU A 271 -16.10 -7.02 -9.45
CA LEU A 271 -16.47 -8.09 -10.37
C LEU A 271 -15.34 -9.10 -10.58
N ILE A 272 -14.13 -8.64 -10.88
CA ILE A 272 -12.97 -9.52 -11.09
C ILE A 272 -12.61 -10.28 -9.80
N PRO A 273 -12.43 -9.63 -8.64
CA PRO A 273 -12.18 -10.37 -7.39
C PRO A 273 -13.27 -11.39 -7.06
N LEU A 274 -14.55 -11.03 -7.19
CA LEU A 274 -15.67 -11.93 -6.88
C LEU A 274 -15.75 -13.11 -7.85
N THR A 275 -15.53 -12.88 -9.15
CA THR A 275 -15.50 -13.96 -10.14
C THR A 275 -14.31 -14.89 -9.94
N LEU A 276 -13.12 -14.36 -9.63
CA LEU A 276 -11.96 -15.18 -9.28
C LEU A 276 -12.23 -16.02 -8.03
N ILE A 277 -12.80 -15.43 -6.98
CA ILE A 277 -13.18 -16.17 -5.76
C ILE A 277 -14.20 -17.26 -6.09
N TYR A 278 -15.20 -17.00 -6.93
CA TYR A 278 -16.19 -17.99 -7.32
C TYR A 278 -15.59 -19.14 -8.15
N LEU A 279 -14.67 -18.85 -9.06
CA LEU A 279 -14.03 -19.84 -9.94
C LEU A 279 -12.96 -20.69 -9.23
N LEU A 280 -12.32 -20.14 -8.19
CA LEU A 280 -11.24 -20.79 -7.45
C LEU A 280 -11.71 -21.49 -6.15
N ARG A 281 -13.03 -21.49 -5.90
CA ARG A 281 -13.67 -22.16 -4.76
C ARG A 281 -14.13 -23.56 -5.15
#